data_AF-A0A7V9BRU0-F1
#
_entry.id   AF-A0A7V9BRU0-F1
#
_cell.length_a   1.000
_cell.length_b   1.000
_cell.length_c   1.000
_cell.angle_alpha   90.00
_cell.angle_beta   90.00
_cell.angle_gamma   90.00
#
_symmetry.space_group_name_H-M   'P 1'
#
loop_
_entity.id
_entity.type
_entity.pdbx_description
1 polymer ?
#
loop_
_entity_poly.entity_id
_entity_poly.type
_entity_poly.pdbx_seq_one_letter_code
_entity_poly.pdbx_strand_id
1 'polypeptide(L)'
;MNPLIEVWRQPDARWRWAYREEGDSDHEVVELLSGHSFETRAAALISANTAYPDVRVTFADSSDPAEALPGRQRGSTFLGFMAVLLVWLRLRGLKKER
;
A
#
# COMPACT_ATOMS: atom_id res chain seq x y z
N MET A 1 -11.60 -0.42 -16.69
CA MET A 1 -11.36 0.04 -15.31
C MET A 1 -11.73 -1.07 -14.33
N ASN A 2 -10.78 -1.55 -13.52
CA ASN A 2 -11.00 -2.58 -12.50
C ASN A 2 -10.79 -1.96 -11.11
N PRO A 3 -11.84 -1.42 -10.48
CA PRO A 3 -11.71 -0.85 -9.14
C PRO A 3 -11.52 -1.95 -8.10
N LEU A 4 -10.66 -1.69 -7.12
CA LEU A 4 -10.45 -2.55 -5.97
C LEU A 4 -10.25 -1.72 -4.71
N ILE A 5 -10.67 -2.26 -3.57
CA ILE A 5 -10.29 -1.76 -2.26
C ILE A 5 -9.15 -2.62 -1.75
N GLU A 6 -8.02 -2.00 -1.41
CA GLU A 6 -6.94 -2.66 -0.67
C GLU A 6 -7.05 -2.31 0.81
N VAL A 7 -7.07 -3.32 1.69
CA VAL A 7 -7.06 -3.15 3.15
C VAL A 7 -5.74 -3.69 3.71
N TRP A 8 -5.05 -2.90 4.52
CA TRP A 8 -3.75 -3.29 5.09
C TRP A 8 -3.59 -2.81 6.53
N ARG A 9 -2.65 -3.44 7.25
CA ARG A 9 -2.20 -3.01 8.56
C ARG A 9 -1.04 -2.03 8.43
N GLN A 10 -1.15 -0.88 9.07
CA GLN A 10 -0.12 0.15 9.14
C GLN A 10 0.93 -0.19 10.23
N PRO A 11 2.13 0.44 10.19
CA PRO A 11 3.18 0.20 11.19
C PRO A 11 2.79 0.51 12.63
N ASP A 12 1.80 1.38 12.85
CA ASP A 12 1.23 1.74 14.16
C ASP A 12 0.20 0.71 14.66
N ALA A 13 0.14 -0.47 14.03
CA ALA A 13 -0.82 -1.53 14.28
C ALA A 13 -2.29 -1.19 13.95
N ARG A 14 -2.59 0.00 13.40
CA ARG A 14 -3.93 0.37 12.94
C ARG A 14 -4.17 -0.16 11.53
N TRP A 15 -5.44 -0.22 11.13
CA TRP A 15 -5.89 -0.68 9.83
C TRP A 15 -6.26 0.50 8.95
N ARG A 16 -5.94 0.41 7.66
CA ARG A 16 -6.31 1.42 6.68
C ARG A 16 -6.76 0.75 5.39
N TRP A 17 -7.54 1.46 4.60
CA TRP A 17 -7.94 1.01 3.28
C TRP A 17 -7.79 2.12 2.24
N ALA A 18 -7.67 1.74 0.97
CA ALA A 18 -7.65 2.64 -0.17
C ALA A 18 -8.45 2.06 -1.33
N TYR A 19 -9.18 2.91 -2.02
CA TYR A 19 -9.71 2.62 -3.33
C TYR A 19 -8.61 2.80 -4.37
N ARG A 20 -8.45 1.82 -5.25
CA ARG A 20 -7.54 1.82 -6.38
C ARG A 20 -8.30 1.51 -7.65
N GLU A 21 -8.09 2.31 -8.68
CA GLU A 21 -8.65 2.06 -10.00
C GLU A 21 -7.58 2.30 -11.06
N GLU A 22 -7.36 1.28 -11.88
CA GLU A 22 -6.52 1.37 -13.08
C GLU A 22 -7.36 1.95 -14.23
N GLY A 23 -6.92 3.10 -14.75
CA GLY A 23 -7.47 3.74 -15.94
C GLY A 23 -7.08 3.00 -17.22
N ASP A 24 -7.50 3.52 -18.37
CA ASP A 24 -7.29 2.86 -19.67
C ASP A 24 -5.84 2.95 -20.17
N SER A 25 -5.00 3.76 -19.51
CA SER A 25 -3.56 3.84 -19.75
C SER A 25 -2.78 3.37 -18.53
N ASP A 26 -1.64 2.69 -18.74
CA ASP A 26 -0.74 2.17 -17.69
C ASP A 26 -0.23 3.25 -16.70
N HIS A 27 -0.48 4.53 -16.99
CA HIS A 27 -0.05 5.67 -16.18
C HIS A 27 -1.18 6.32 -15.37
N GLU A 28 -2.42 5.93 -15.59
CA GLU A 28 -3.57 6.49 -14.88
C GLU A 28 -3.99 5.53 -13.78
N VAL A 29 -3.56 5.82 -12.55
CA VAL A 29 -3.99 5.10 -11.35
C VAL A 29 -4.64 6.09 -10.40
N VAL A 30 -5.91 5.89 -10.12
CA VAL A 30 -6.62 6.62 -9.08
C VAL A 30 -6.38 5.89 -7.76
N GLU A 31 -5.89 6.61 -6.75
CA GLU A 31 -5.73 6.11 -5.39
C GLU A 31 -6.41 7.06 -4.40
N LEU A 32 -7.43 6.57 -3.69
CA LEU A 32 -8.16 7.32 -2.67
C LEU A 32 -8.02 6.62 -1.32
N LEU A 33 -7.26 7.23 -0.42
CA LEU A 33 -7.05 6.74 0.94
C LEU A 33 -8.28 6.99 1.82
N SER A 34 -8.56 6.06 2.74
CA SER A 34 -9.52 6.29 3.81
C SER A 34 -9.13 7.54 4.63
N GLY A 35 -10.12 8.33 5.04
CA GLY A 35 -9.91 9.58 5.78
C GLY A 35 -9.24 9.40 7.14
N HIS A 36 -9.32 8.20 7.73
CA HIS A 36 -8.69 7.85 9.00
C HIS A 36 -8.31 6.36 9.02
N SER A 37 -7.53 5.97 10.04
CA SER A 37 -7.19 4.58 10.33
C SER A 37 -8.06 4.01 11.45
N PHE A 38 -8.23 2.70 11.44
CA PHE A 38 -9.16 1.96 12.28
C PHE A 38 -8.39 1.06 13.26
N GLU A 39 -8.96 0.79 14.43
CA GLU A 39 -8.31 -0.09 15.40
C GLU A 39 -8.37 -1.57 15.00
N THR A 40 -9.39 -1.95 14.24
CA THR A 40 -9.63 -3.36 13.86
C THR A 40 -9.79 -3.51 12.35
N ARG A 41 -9.43 -4.70 11.85
CA ARG A 41 -9.65 -5.11 10.46
C ARG A 41 -11.12 -5.02 10.08
N ALA A 42 -12.01 -5.47 10.98
CA ALA A 42 -13.45 -5.45 10.77
C ALA A 42 -13.99 -4.02 10.62
N ALA A 43 -13.51 -3.08 11.43
CA ALA A 43 -13.92 -1.67 11.32
C ALA A 43 -13.46 -1.06 9.98
N ALA A 44 -12.23 -1.35 9.54
CA ALA A 44 -11.76 -0.92 8.23
C ALA A 44 -12.60 -1.51 7.09
N LEU A 45 -12.93 -2.81 7.17
CA LEU A 45 -13.76 -3.49 6.17
C LEU A 45 -15.19 -2.93 6.12
N ILE A 46 -15.83 -2.71 7.27
CA ILE A 46 -17.17 -2.12 7.35
C ILE A 46 -17.15 -0.71 6.74
N SER A 47 -16.15 0.10 7.09
CA SER A 47 -15.99 1.43 6.51
C SER A 47 -15.81 1.38 4.99
N ALA A 48 -14.98 0.47 4.48
CA ALA A 48 -14.78 0.29 3.04
C ALA A 48 -16.08 -0.13 2.34
N ASN A 49 -16.77 -1.15 2.84
CA ASN A 49 -18.05 -1.63 2.28
C ASN A 49 -19.16 -0.58 2.37
N THR A 50 -19.11 0.31 3.37
CA THR A 50 -20.06 1.43 3.48
C THR A 50 -19.81 2.48 2.40
N ALA A 51 -18.54 2.75 2.09
CA ALA A 51 -18.16 3.71 1.04
C ALA A 51 -18.31 3.14 -0.37
N TYR A 52 -17.99 1.85 -0.54
CA TYR A 52 -17.90 1.15 -1.83
C TYR A 52 -18.49 -0.27 -1.72
N PRO A 53 -19.82 -0.42 -1.68
CA PRO A 53 -20.48 -1.71 -1.41
C PRO A 53 -20.24 -2.77 -2.50
N ASP A 54 -20.03 -2.35 -3.74
CA ASP A 54 -19.92 -3.25 -4.90
C ASP A 54 -18.47 -3.42 -5.41
N VAL A 55 -17.48 -2.87 -4.69
CA VAL A 55 -16.07 -2.93 -5.09
C VAL A 55 -15.38 -4.11 -4.40
N ARG A 56 -14.61 -4.87 -5.16
CA ARG A 56 -13.86 -6.03 -4.63
C ARG A 56 -12.85 -5.57 -3.58
N VAL A 57 -12.88 -6.21 -2.41
CA VAL A 57 -11.91 -5.97 -1.33
C VAL A 57 -10.78 -7.01 -1.37
N THR A 58 -9.54 -6.56 -1.28
CA THR A 58 -8.33 -7.37 -1.14
C THR A 58 -7.58 -7.00 0.14
N PHE A 59 -6.78 -7.93 0.66
CA PHE A 59 -5.97 -7.72 1.86
C PHE A 59 -4.49 -7.81 1.48
N ALA A 60 -3.69 -6.81 1.84
CA ALA A 60 -2.26 -6.86 1.58
C ALA A 60 -1.54 -7.98 2.38
N ASP A 61 -2.17 -8.46 3.46
CA ASP A 61 -1.63 -9.51 4.35
C ASP A 61 -2.02 -10.94 3.96
N SER A 62 -2.76 -11.17 2.87
CA SER A 62 -3.06 -12.54 2.42
C SER A 62 -1.87 -13.15 1.67
N SER A 63 -0.87 -13.56 2.45
CA SER A 63 -0.22 -14.85 2.21
C SER A 63 -1.24 -15.96 2.49
N ASP A 64 -2.25 -16.06 1.63
CA ASP A 64 -3.12 -17.24 1.56
C ASP A 64 -2.50 -18.13 0.46
N PRO A 65 -1.85 -19.25 0.80
CA PRO A 65 -1.08 -20.04 -0.17
C PRO A 65 -1.94 -20.75 -1.24
N ALA A 66 -3.26 -20.58 -1.24
CA ALA A 66 -4.15 -21.36 -2.10
C ALA A 66 -4.37 -20.79 -3.52
N GLU A 67 -4.11 -19.51 -3.79
CA GLU A 67 -4.39 -18.92 -5.12
C GLU A 67 -3.34 -17.90 -5.61
N ALA A 68 -2.07 -18.25 -5.53
CA ALA A 68 -1.02 -17.50 -6.20
C ALA A 68 -1.05 -17.75 -7.73
N LEU A 69 -1.96 -17.07 -8.43
CA LEU A 69 -1.81 -16.80 -9.86
C LEU A 69 -0.52 -15.96 -10.07
N PRO A 70 0.31 -16.25 -11.08
CA PRO A 70 1.55 -15.52 -11.31
C PRO A 70 1.24 -14.16 -11.94
N GLY A 71 1.07 -13.13 -11.11
CA GLY A 71 0.73 -11.80 -11.59
C GLY A 71 1.22 -10.70 -10.67
N ARG A 72 2.33 -10.08 -11.08
CA ARG A 72 2.77 -8.73 -10.67
C ARG A 72 3.36 -8.62 -9.26
N GLN A 73 4.65 -8.97 -9.16
CA GLN A 73 5.59 -8.43 -8.17
C GLN A 73 5.54 -6.89 -8.21
N ARG A 74 4.71 -6.28 -7.37
CA ARG A 74 4.78 -4.85 -7.05
C ARG A 74 5.87 -4.66 -5.99
N GLY A 75 7.10 -4.93 -6.40
CA GLY A 75 8.29 -4.84 -5.57
C GLY A 75 8.71 -3.39 -5.34
N SER A 76 8.48 -2.90 -4.12
CA SER A 76 9.58 -2.36 -3.31
C SER A 76 10.38 -1.16 -3.86
N THR A 77 9.75 -0.14 -4.43
CA THR A 77 10.42 1.15 -4.66
C THR A 77 10.68 1.92 -3.35
N PHE A 78 9.94 1.63 -2.27
CA PHE A 78 10.11 2.30 -0.98
C PHE A 78 11.38 1.87 -0.23
N LEU A 79 11.83 0.61 -0.35
CA LEU A 79 13.08 0.16 0.29
C LEU A 79 14.33 0.69 -0.43
N GLY A 80 14.28 0.83 -1.77
CA GLY A 80 15.39 1.34 -2.56
C GLY A 80 15.74 2.80 -2.21
N PHE A 81 14.73 3.65 -2.02
CA PHE A 81 14.92 5.05 -1.62
C PHE A 81 15.57 5.18 -0.23
N MET A 82 15.18 4.35 0.74
CA MET A 82 15.78 4.33 2.08
C MET A 82 17.24 3.88 2.06
N ALA A 83 17.57 2.83 1.29
CA ALA A 83 18.94 2.36 1.16
C ALA A 83 19.85 3.41 0.51
N VAL A 84 19.38 4.07 -0.56
CA VAL A 84 20.13 5.15 -1.23
C VAL A 84 20.32 6.35 -0.29
N LEU A 85 19.28 6.76 0.45
CA LEU A 85 19.38 7.87 1.41
C LEU A 85 20.39 7.58 2.53
N LEU A 86 20.37 6.36 3.09
CA LEU A 86 21.31 5.93 4.14
C LEU A 86 22.76 5.90 3.66
N VAL A 87 23.00 5.42 2.43
CA VAL A 87 24.34 5.44 1.81
C VAL A 87 24.79 6.88 1.58
N TRP A 88 23.90 7.76 1.12
CA TRP A 88 24.22 9.16 0.86
C TRP A 88 24.55 9.94 2.15
N LEU A 89 23.83 9.67 3.25
CA LEU A 89 24.10 10.22 4.58
C LEU A 89 25.46 9.77 5.13
N ARG A 90 25.81 8.49 4.98
CA ARG A 90 27.13 7.96 5.38
C ARG A 90 28.28 8.61 4.61
N LEU A 91 28.10 8.84 3.31
CA LEU A 91 29.14 9.47 2.47
C LEU A 91 29.34 10.96 2.77
N ARG A 92 28.28 11.69 3.16
CA ARG A 92 28.40 13.10 3.56
C ARG A 92 28.98 13.30 4.96
N GLY A 93 28.79 12.34 5.87
CA GLY A 93 29.34 12.40 7.23
C GLY A 93 30.88 12.31 7.29
N LEU A 94 31.52 11.71 6.30
CA LEU A 94 32.98 11.55 6.23
C LEU A 94 33.73 12.78 5.70
N LYS A 95 33.03 13.82 5.23
CA LYS A 95 33.65 14.96 4.54
C LYS A 95 33.76 16.23 5.39
N LYS A 96 33.50 16.15 6.70
CA LYS A 96 33.47 17.32 7.60
C LYS A 96 34.60 17.39 8.63
N GLU A 97 35.68 16.63 8.41
CA GLU A 97 36.95 16.81 9.13
C GLU A 97 38.10 16.91 8.12
N ARG A 98 38.26 18.09 7.51
CA ARG A 98 39.54 18.65 7.11
C ARG A 98 39.40 20.13 6.78
#